data_AF-A0A0F9A299-F1
#
_entry.id   AF-A0A0F9A299-F1
#
_cell.length_a   1.000
_cell.length_b   1.000
_cell.length_c   1.000
_cell.angle_alpha   90.00
_cell.angle_beta   90.00
_cell.angle_gamma   90.00
#
_symmetry.space_group_name_H-M   'P 1'
#
loop_
_entity.id
_entity.type
_entity.pdbx_description
1 polymer ?
#
loop_
_entity_poly.entity_id
_entity_poly.type
_entity_poly.pdbx_seq_one_letter_code
_entity_poly.pdbx_strand_id
1 'polypeptide(L)' 'RQQGNLDTATTFLKKAITFKPDHVRAYNNLGTMLKEQDKLDEAVLSYNKTIALNPNYADAYNNLGNALQEQGKVDEASK' A
#
# COMPACT_ATOMS: atom_id res chain seq x y z
N ARG A 1 -18.04 -9.18 5.58
CA ARG A 1 -17.72 -8.04 6.47
C ARG A 1 -16.22 -7.66 6.48
N GLN A 2 -15.38 -8.12 5.54
CA GLN A 2 -13.94 -7.73 5.50
C GLN A 2 -13.73 -6.28 5.00
N GLN A 3 -14.48 -5.83 3.99
CA GLN A 3 -14.35 -4.47 3.43
C GLN A 3 -14.49 -3.35 4.47
N GLY A 4 -15.47 -3.41 5.38
CA GLY A 4 -15.64 -2.39 6.42
C GLY A 4 -14.49 -2.31 7.43
N ASN A 5 -13.73 -3.40 7.61
CA ASN A 5 -12.57 -3.42 8.50
C ASN A 5 -11.33 -2.82 7.81
N LEU A 6 -11.19 -3.05 6.50
CA LEU A 6 -10.11 -2.48 5.67
C LEU A 6 -10.23 -0.96 5.55
N ASP A 7 -11.43 -0.42 5.38
CA ASP A 7 -11.65 1.05 5.33
C ASP A 7 -11.32 1.73 6.66
N THR A 8 -11.66 1.07 7.77
CA THR A 8 -11.33 1.54 9.11
C THR A 8 -9.82 1.54 9.34
N ALA A 9 -9.13 0.45 8.98
CA ALA A 9 -7.68 0.33 9.10
C ALA A 9 -6.94 1.38 8.27
N THR A 10 -7.36 1.59 7.01
CA THR A 10 -6.79 2.60 6.11
C THR A 10 -6.94 4.01 6.70
N THR A 11 -8.09 4.32 7.32
CA THR A 11 -8.34 5.60 7.99
C THR A 11 -7.41 5.82 9.17
N PHE A 12 -7.21 4.80 10.02
CA PHE A 12 -6.28 4.88 11.14
C PHE A 12 -4.83 5.06 10.69
N LEU A 13 -4.42 4.37 9.61
CA LEU A 13 -3.08 4.51 9.05
C LEU A 13 -2.84 5.90 8.46
N LYS A 14 -3.81 6.45 7.71
CA LYS A 14 -3.75 7.84 7.22
C LYS A 14 -3.62 8.83 8.37
N LYS A 15 -4.39 8.65 9.45
CA LYS A 15 -4.26 9.47 10.66
C LYS A 15 -2.89 9.31 11.33
N ALA A 16 -2.37 8.09 11.47
CA ALA A 16 -1.03 7.85 12.02
C ALA A 16 0.05 8.59 11.21
N ILE A 17 -0.05 8.58 9.88
CA ILE A 17 0.85 9.30 8.97
C ILE A 17 0.75 10.82 9.17
N THR A 18 -0.43 11.39 9.43
CA THR A 18 -0.55 12.83 9.73
C THR A 18 0.17 13.23 11.02
N PHE A 19 0.22 12.36 12.03
CA PHE A 19 0.95 12.62 13.27
C PHE A 19 2.45 12.28 13.17
N LYS A 20 2.81 11.28 12.37
CA LYS A 20 4.18 10.82 12.16
C LYS A 20 4.43 10.55 10.67
N PRO A 21 4.82 11.58 9.90
CA PRO A 21 5.01 11.47 8.45
C PRO A 21 6.25 10.66 8.05
N ASP A 22 7.08 10.27 9.01
CA ASP A 22 8.24 9.40 8.86
C ASP A 22 7.96 7.96 9.29
N HIS A 23 6.71 7.61 9.60
CA HIS A 23 6.36 6.28 10.09
C HIS A 23 6.33 5.25 8.95
N VAL A 24 7.50 4.76 8.56
CA VAL A 24 7.76 3.79 7.48
C VAL A 24 6.78 2.62 7.49
N ARG A 25 6.58 1.98 8.66
CA ARG A 25 5.68 0.83 8.81
C ARG A 25 4.21 1.16 8.52
N ALA A 26 3.79 2.41 8.74
CA ALA A 26 2.41 2.81 8.48
C ALA A 26 2.16 2.95 6.98
N TYR A 27 3.12 3.48 6.22
CA TYR A 27 3.05 3.52 4.77
C TYR A 27 3.04 2.12 4.15
N ASN A 28 3.89 1.20 4.62
CA ASN A 28 3.88 -0.18 4.13
C ASN A 28 2.53 -0.86 4.39
N ASN A 29 2.01 -0.75 5.62
CA ASN A 29 0.73 -1.34 5.97
C ASN A 29 -0.42 -0.69 5.19
N LEU A 30 -0.36 0.62 4.95
CA LEU A 30 -1.35 1.33 4.14
C LEU A 30 -1.36 0.79 2.71
N GLY A 31 -0.18 0.58 2.12
CA GLY A 31 -0.05 -0.03 0.80
C GLY A 31 -0.69 -1.42 0.76
N THR A 32 -0.46 -2.25 1.77
CA THR A 32 -1.05 -3.60 1.84
C THR A 32 -2.57 -3.58 1.93
N MET A 33 -3.13 -2.69 2.77
CA MET A 33 -4.58 -2.54 2.87
C MET A 33 -5.20 -2.02 1.58
N LEU A 34 -4.55 -1.09 0.89
CA LEU A 34 -5.00 -0.57 -0.40
C LEU A 34 -4.96 -1.65 -1.49
N LYS A 35 -3.92 -2.49 -1.48
CA LYS A 35 -3.80 -3.64 -2.38
C LYS A 35 -4.96 -4.62 -2.18
N GLU A 36 -5.28 -4.96 -0.93
CA GLU A 36 -6.44 -5.80 -0.59
C GLU A 36 -7.81 -5.19 -0.97
N GLN A 37 -7.85 -3.88 -1.25
CA GLN A 37 -9.02 -3.18 -1.75
C GLN A 37 -9.04 -3.02 -3.29
N ASP A 38 -8.14 -3.70 -4.01
CA ASP A 38 -7.89 -3.52 -5.45
C ASP A 38 -7.50 -2.07 -5.85
N LYS A 39 -7.09 -1.24 -4.89
CA LYS A 39 -6.59 0.12 -5.12
C LYS A 39 -5.09 0.09 -5.40
N LEU A 40 -4.70 -0.60 -6.47
CA LEU A 40 -3.32 -0.93 -6.79
C LEU A 40 -2.45 0.32 -7.00
N ASP A 41 -2.98 1.37 -7.63
CA ASP A 41 -2.26 2.64 -7.81
C ASP A 41 -1.89 3.31 -6.48
N GLU A 42 -2.84 3.40 -5.55
CA GLU A 42 -2.59 3.98 -4.23
C GLU A 42 -1.64 3.12 -3.40
N ALA A 43 -1.69 1.79 -3.59
CA ALA A 43 -0.78 0.85 -2.94
C ALA A 43 0.67 1.06 -3.40
N VAL A 44 0.89 1.17 -4.72
CA VAL A 44 2.20 1.46 -5.32
C VAL A 44 2.79 2.76 -4.78
N LEU A 45 1.99 3.83 -4.71
CA LEU A 45 2.43 5.11 -4.13
C LEU A 45 2.87 4.96 -2.66
N SER A 46 2.14 4.18 -1.88
CA SER A 46 2.44 3.93 -0.46
C SER A 46 3.73 3.13 -0.27
N TYR A 47 3.97 2.11 -1.10
CA TYR A 47 5.22 1.35 -1.08
C TYR A 47 6.42 2.19 -1.54
N ASN A 48 6.26 2.99 -2.59
CA ASN A 48 7.30 3.94 -3.03
C ASN A 48 7.65 4.94 -1.94
N LYS A 49 6.65 5.45 -1.19
CA LYS A 49 6.91 6.33 -0.04
C LYS A 49 7.68 5.61 1.07
N THR A 50 7.37 4.34 1.32
CA THR A 50 8.10 3.50 2.28
C THR A 50 9.57 3.36 1.89
N ILE A 51 9.85 3.07 0.61
CA ILE A 51 11.21 2.95 0.05
C ILE A 51 11.95 4.28 0.13
N ALA A 52 11.28 5.40 -0.20
CA ALA A 52 11.87 6.73 -0.12
C ALA A 52 12.27 7.12 1.31
N LEU A 53 11.50 6.69 2.32
CA LEU A 53 11.80 6.93 3.74
C LEU A 53 12.83 5.94 4.29
N ASN A 54 12.81 4.69 3.83
CA ASN A 54 13.76 3.65 4.21
C ASN A 54 14.08 2.74 3.01
N PRO A 55 15.17 3.03 2.28
CA PRO A 55 15.59 2.24 1.13
C PRO A 55 15.98 0.80 1.46
N ASN A 56 16.20 0.47 2.74
CA ASN A 56 16.56 -0.87 3.21
C ASN A 56 15.33 -1.70 3.64
N TYR A 57 14.11 -1.18 3.48
CA TYR A 57 12.89 -1.87 3.87
C TYR A 57 12.49 -2.93 2.83
N ALA A 58 13.09 -4.13 2.94
CA ALA A 58 12.95 -5.21 1.96
C ALA A 58 11.48 -5.56 1.63
N ASP A 59 10.60 -5.60 2.64
CA ASP A 59 9.19 -5.92 2.45
C ASP A 59 8.49 -4.96 1.49
N ALA A 60 8.91 -3.69 1.43
CA ALA A 60 8.26 -2.71 0.55
C ALA A 60 8.57 -2.98 -0.92
N TYR A 61 9.76 -3.48 -1.26
CA TYR A 61 10.09 -3.89 -2.63
C TYR A 61 9.31 -5.14 -3.04
N ASN A 62 9.21 -6.12 -2.14
CA ASN A 62 8.42 -7.33 -2.39
C ASN A 62 6.94 -6.98 -2.63
N ASN A 63 6.40 -6.12 -1.77
CA ASN A 63 5.01 -5.70 -1.87
C ASN A 63 4.75 -4.83 -3.11
N LEU A 64 5.68 -3.95 -3.48
CA LEU A 64 5.62 -3.16 -4.72
C LEU A 64 5.61 -4.07 -5.95
N GLY A 65 6.51 -5.07 -6.01
CA GLY A 65 6.55 -6.03 -7.12
C GLY A 65 5.25 -6.82 -7.26
N ASN A 66 4.67 -7.25 -6.14
CA ASN A 66 3.37 -7.92 -6.14
C ASN A 66 2.24 -7.01 -6.65
N ALA A 67 2.18 -5.77 -6.19
CA ALA A 67 1.15 -4.81 -6.62
C ALA A 67 1.25 -4.50 -8.12
N LEU A 68 2.47 -4.32 -8.66
CA LEU A 68 2.68 -4.09 -10.09
C LEU A 68 2.31 -5.31 -10.95
N GLN A 69 2.59 -6.53 -10.46
CA GLN A 69 2.18 -7.75 -11.15
C GLN A 69 0.64 -7.88 -11.18
N GLU A 70 -0.02 -7.59 -10.07
CA GLU A 70 -1.49 -7.60 -9.99
C GLU A 70 -2.09 -6.54 -10.94
N GLN A 71 -1.47 -5.35 -11.03
CA GLN A 71 -1.93 -4.28 -11.91
C GLN A 71 -1.84 -4.68 -13.39
N GLY A 72 -0.72 -5.27 -13.82
CA GLY A 72 -0.58 -5.76 -15.18
C GLY A 72 -1.58 -6.86 -15.56
N LYS A 73 -1.96 -7.72 -14.60
CA LYS A 73 -3.00 -8.75 -14.82
C LYS A 73 -4.40 -8.14 -14.96
N VAL A 74 -4.71 -7.09 -14.19
CA VAL A 74 -5.99 -6.35 -14.31
C VAL A 74 -6.06 -5.66 -15.66
N ASP A 75 -4.98 -5.01 -16.09
CA ASP A 75 -4.91 -4.34 -17.39
C ASP A 75 -5.10 -5.34 -18.54
N GLU A 76 -4.46 -6.52 -18.47
CA GLU A 76 -4.62 -7.59 -19.46
C GLU A 76 -6.04 -8.17 -19.48
N ALA A 77 -6.66 -8.39 -18.32
CA ALA A 77 -8.02 -8.92 -18.20
C ALA A 77 -9.11 -7.97 -18.72
N SER A 78 -8.80 -6.67 -18.84
CA SER A 78 -9.73 -5.63 -19.30
C SER A 78 -9.72 -5.37 -20.81
N LYS A 79 -8.87 -6.08 -21.57
CA LYS A 79 -8.78 -6.01 -23.05
C LYS A 79 -9.61 -7.09 -23.73
#